data_AF-A0A2V9SFS8-F1
#
_entry.id   AF-A0A2V9SFS8-F1
#
_cell.length_a   1.000
_cell.length_b   1.000
_cell.length_c   1.000
_cell.angle_alpha   90.00
_cell.angle_beta   90.00
_cell.angle_gamma   90.00
#
_symmetry.space_group_name_H-M   'P 1'
#
loop_
_entity.id
_entity.type
_entity.pdbx_description
1 polymer ?
#
loop_
_entity_poly.entity_id
_entity_poly.type
_entity_poly.pdbx_seq_one_letter_code
_entity_poly.pdbx_strand_id
1 'polypeptide(L)'
;MKEKFVPRKDIPRIGWVLVDAVDNWTADFACQNCKFPHVRYVHELKHKNTGTIISVGCVCAQHLTQDFATPRLREKALRSWAGRRMRWPTLNWKRSYKGNLFLKKQGMVIVVRPSGGKWVASYKPADDNQGIWTSVKGLHDTPEEAKLASFDALYSPSKTWSDH
;
A
#
# COMPACT_ATOMS: atom_id res chain seq x y z
N MET A 1 -0.25 25.25 0.24
CA MET A 1 1.00 25.22 1.04
C MET A 1 1.76 23.94 0.71
N LYS A 2 3.10 23.93 0.71
CA LYS A 2 3.92 22.72 0.45
C LYS A 2 4.71 22.37 1.71
N GLU A 3 4.94 21.08 1.95
CA GLU A 3 5.84 20.62 3.02
C GLU A 3 7.23 21.24 2.81
N LYS A 4 7.82 21.79 3.87
CA LYS A 4 9.20 22.29 3.89
C LYS A 4 9.88 21.75 5.14
N PHE A 5 11.16 21.40 5.02
CA PHE A 5 11.95 21.03 6.17
C PHE A 5 12.24 22.25 7.04
N VAL A 6 12.03 22.09 8.35
CA VAL A 6 12.37 23.09 9.37
C VAL A 6 13.15 22.37 10.47
N PRO A 7 14.40 22.76 10.76
CA PRO A 7 15.14 22.18 11.88
C PRO A 7 14.45 22.49 13.21
N ARG A 8 14.42 21.49 14.09
CA ARG A 8 13.85 21.57 15.44
C ARG A 8 14.96 21.43 16.48
N LYS A 9 14.84 22.08 17.64
CA LYS A 9 15.84 21.98 18.73
C LYS A 9 15.71 20.64 19.46
N ASP A 10 14.49 20.13 19.54
CA ASP A 10 14.08 18.90 20.21
C ASP A 10 14.23 17.63 19.36
N ILE A 11 14.61 17.75 18.08
CA ILE A 11 14.80 16.63 17.17
C ILE A 11 16.23 16.71 16.59
N PRO A 12 17.09 15.72 16.84
CA PRO A 12 18.40 15.63 16.21
C PRO A 12 18.33 15.82 14.69
N ARG A 13 19.26 16.60 14.12
CA ARG A 13 19.25 16.90 12.68
C ARG A 13 19.66 15.72 11.80
N ILE A 14 20.38 14.76 12.36
CA ILE A 14 20.96 13.60 11.68
C ILE A 14 20.89 12.38 12.60
N GLY A 15 21.31 11.23 12.10
CA GLY A 15 21.35 9.99 12.87
C GLY A 15 20.07 9.16 12.79
N TRP A 16 19.15 9.52 11.89
CA TRP A 16 17.92 8.79 11.66
C TRP A 16 18.09 7.75 10.56
N VAL A 17 17.37 6.63 10.67
CA VAL A 17 17.19 5.65 9.61
C VAL A 17 15.71 5.54 9.28
N LEU A 18 15.39 5.38 8.01
CA LEU A 18 14.04 5.04 7.57
C LEU A 18 13.75 3.59 7.95
N VAL A 19 12.70 3.37 8.73
CA VAL A 19 12.24 2.03 9.14
C VAL A 19 11.13 1.56 8.21
N ASP A 20 10.14 2.40 7.98
CA ASP A 20 9.00 2.07 7.13
C ASP A 20 8.39 3.31 6.46
N ALA A 21 7.56 3.08 5.46
CA ALA A 21 6.65 4.08 4.92
C ALA A 21 5.26 3.48 4.73
N VAL A 22 4.25 4.19 5.21
CA VAL A 22 2.84 3.72 5.22
C VAL A 22 1.92 4.73 4.54
N ASP A 23 0.87 4.26 3.87
CA ASP A 23 -0.22 5.10 3.41
C ASP A 23 -1.27 5.21 4.52
N ASN A 24 -1.45 6.41 5.09
CA ASN A 24 -2.46 6.68 6.13
C ASN A 24 -3.89 6.77 5.58
N TRP A 25 -4.10 6.46 4.29
CA TRP A 25 -5.36 6.56 3.53
C TRP A 25 -5.84 8.00 3.30
N THR A 26 -5.79 8.83 4.34
CA THR A 26 -6.15 10.25 4.35
C THR A 26 -4.90 11.13 4.50
N ALA A 27 -5.03 12.41 4.17
CA ALA A 27 -3.97 13.41 4.26
C ALA A 27 -4.17 14.32 5.49
N ASP A 28 -4.40 13.72 6.64
CA ASP A 28 -4.68 14.37 7.93
C ASP A 28 -3.54 14.22 8.95
N PHE A 29 -2.46 13.50 8.60
CA PHE A 29 -1.31 13.36 9.48
C PHE A 29 -0.48 14.65 9.48
N ALA A 30 -0.17 15.13 10.69
CA ALA A 30 0.74 16.25 10.90
C ALA A 30 2.18 15.76 11.13
N CYS A 31 3.11 16.17 10.26
CA CYS A 31 4.52 15.81 10.37
C CYS A 31 5.08 16.14 11.75
N GLN A 32 5.66 15.17 12.47
CA GLN A 32 6.15 15.40 13.82
C GLN A 32 7.32 16.40 13.89
N ASN A 33 8.07 16.60 12.79
CA ASN A 33 9.14 17.59 12.70
C ASN A 33 8.64 18.99 12.29
N CYS A 34 8.20 19.17 11.04
CA CYS A 34 7.84 20.49 10.51
C CYS A 34 6.39 20.93 10.78
N LYS A 35 5.56 20.06 11.36
CA LYS A 35 4.13 20.29 11.67
C LYS A 35 3.24 20.55 10.45
N PHE A 36 3.71 20.25 9.23
CA PHE A 36 2.86 20.29 8.04
C PHE A 36 1.69 19.31 8.18
N PRO A 37 0.42 19.76 8.07
CA PRO A 37 -0.76 18.97 8.49
C PRO A 37 -1.34 18.05 7.41
N HIS A 38 -0.79 18.06 6.18
CA HIS A 38 -1.35 17.32 5.04
C HIS A 38 -0.44 16.21 4.53
N VAL A 39 0.06 15.38 5.44
CA VAL A 39 0.85 14.19 5.08
C VAL A 39 -0.10 12.99 4.98
N ARG A 40 -0.05 12.28 3.85
CA ARG A 40 -0.75 11.01 3.67
C ARG A 40 0.19 9.81 3.75
N TYR A 41 1.34 9.92 3.11
CA TYR A 41 2.37 8.89 3.13
C TYR A 41 3.35 9.25 4.23
N VAL A 42 3.30 8.46 5.31
CA VAL A 42 4.04 8.73 6.54
C VAL A 42 5.29 7.87 6.56
N HIS A 43 6.43 8.49 6.85
CA HIS A 43 7.72 7.82 6.98
C HIS A 43 8.06 7.67 8.45
N GLU A 44 8.21 6.42 8.90
CA GLU A 44 8.67 6.10 10.25
C GLU A 44 10.20 6.09 10.27
N LEU A 45 10.78 6.92 11.13
CA LEU A 45 12.22 7.02 11.32
C LEU A 45 12.60 6.57 12.72
N LYS A 46 13.73 5.88 12.83
CA LYS A 46 14.35 5.52 14.11
C LYS A 46 15.71 6.19 14.25
N HIS A 47 15.96 6.84 15.38
CA HIS A 47 17.27 7.41 15.67
C HIS A 47 18.24 6.30 16.11
N LYS A 48 19.42 6.22 15.49
CA LYS A 48 20.39 5.13 15.67
C LYS A 48 20.87 4.97 17.11
N ASN A 49 21.11 6.09 17.80
CA ASN A 49 21.75 6.05 19.13
C ASN A 49 20.74 5.93 20.28
N THR A 50 19.54 6.48 20.12
CA THR A 50 18.54 6.56 21.20
C THR A 50 17.39 5.59 21.01
N GLY A 51 17.24 5.02 19.81
CA GLY A 51 16.10 4.16 19.45
C GLY A 51 14.77 4.91 19.33
N THR A 52 14.75 6.23 19.53
CA THR A 52 13.55 7.07 19.40
C THR A 52 12.93 6.93 18.02
N ILE A 53 11.62 6.78 17.96
CA ILE A 53 10.86 6.70 16.72
C ILE A 53 10.06 7.98 16.51
N ILE A 54 10.09 8.50 15.28
CA ILE A 54 9.23 9.62 14.85
C ILE A 54 8.60 9.31 13.49
N SER A 55 7.45 9.94 13.26
CA SER A 55 6.69 9.82 12.01
C SER A 55 6.63 11.18 11.33
N VAL A 56 7.12 11.25 10.10
CA VAL A 56 7.29 12.51 9.37
C VAL A 56 6.81 12.42 7.92
N GLY A 57 6.66 13.57 7.27
CA GLY A 57 6.48 13.62 5.82
C GLY A 57 7.79 13.38 5.07
N CYS A 58 7.66 13.13 3.77
CA CYS A 58 8.76 12.74 2.89
C CYS A 58 9.92 13.73 2.89
N VAL A 59 9.63 15.04 2.86
CA VAL A 59 10.69 16.05 2.85
C VAL A 59 11.49 15.97 4.15
N CYS A 60 10.83 15.90 5.30
CA CYS A 60 11.53 15.75 6.57
C CYS A 60 12.28 14.42 6.67
N ALA A 61 11.72 13.33 6.14
CA ALA A 61 12.40 12.03 6.10
C ALA A 61 13.74 12.12 5.36
N GLN A 62 13.77 12.76 4.18
CA GLN A 62 15.00 12.92 3.41
C GLN A 62 16.09 13.67 4.19
N HIS A 63 15.73 14.78 4.81
CA HIS A 63 16.69 15.60 5.54
C HIS A 63 17.18 14.94 6.82
N LEU A 64 16.31 14.30 7.59
CA LEU A 64 16.69 13.67 8.86
C LEU A 64 17.55 12.41 8.66
N THR A 65 17.30 11.66 7.59
CA THR A 65 18.08 10.47 7.23
C THR A 65 19.32 10.77 6.40
N GLN A 66 19.44 12.00 5.86
CA GLN A 66 20.43 12.38 4.84
C GLN A 66 20.33 11.51 3.57
N ASP A 67 19.16 10.94 3.30
CA ASP A 67 18.86 10.11 2.13
C ASP A 67 17.74 10.75 1.31
N PHE A 68 18.11 11.32 0.16
CA PHE A 68 17.16 12.00 -0.71
C PHE A 68 16.47 11.06 -1.73
N ALA A 69 16.83 9.78 -1.78
CA ALA A 69 16.28 8.82 -2.73
C ALA A 69 15.24 7.90 -2.08
N THR A 70 15.60 7.20 -1.00
CA THR A 70 14.80 6.09 -0.47
C THR A 70 13.41 6.52 0.02
N PRO A 71 13.25 7.61 0.82
CA PRO A 71 11.92 8.06 1.23
C PRO A 71 10.98 8.35 0.06
N ARG A 72 11.52 8.95 -1.02
CA ARG A 72 10.75 9.24 -2.24
C ARG A 72 10.36 7.97 -3.00
N LEU A 73 11.27 7.01 -3.13
CA LEU A 73 11.00 5.75 -3.80
C LEU A 73 9.91 4.96 -3.07
N ARG A 74 10.01 4.87 -1.73
CA ARG A 74 9.01 4.23 -0.88
C ARG A 74 7.64 4.88 -1.01
N GLU A 75 7.56 6.22 -0.93
CA GLU A 75 6.29 6.94 -1.15
C GLU A 75 5.75 6.73 -2.57
N LYS A 76 6.60 6.83 -3.60
CA LYS A 76 6.18 6.64 -4.99
C LYS A 76 5.56 5.27 -5.20
N ALA A 77 6.11 4.23 -4.57
CA ALA A 77 5.57 2.89 -4.61
C ALA A 77 4.22 2.78 -3.91
N LEU A 78 4.06 3.37 -2.71
CA LEU A 78 2.76 3.44 -2.01
C LEU A 78 1.70 4.18 -2.84
N ARG A 79 2.05 5.33 -3.42
CA ARG A 79 1.16 6.11 -4.29
C ARG A 79 0.75 5.32 -5.54
N SER A 80 1.70 4.63 -6.15
CA SER A 80 1.45 3.77 -7.31
C SER A 80 0.55 2.58 -6.93
N TRP A 81 0.77 2.00 -5.75
CA TRP A 81 -0.05 0.95 -5.19
C TRP A 81 -1.48 1.43 -4.94
N ALA A 82 -1.67 2.54 -4.23
CA ALA A 82 -2.98 3.12 -3.94
C ALA A 82 -3.76 3.46 -5.22
N GLY A 83 -3.07 4.04 -6.23
CA GLY A 83 -3.65 4.31 -7.53
C GLY A 83 -4.01 3.05 -8.34
N ARG A 84 -3.26 1.95 -8.18
CA ARG A 84 -3.62 0.64 -8.76
C ARG A 84 -4.82 0.04 -8.04
N ARG A 85 -4.83 0.08 -6.70
CA ARG A 85 -5.93 -0.39 -5.86
C ARG A 85 -7.25 0.26 -6.25
N MET A 86 -7.25 1.60 -6.35
CA MET A 86 -8.45 2.37 -6.70
C MET A 86 -9.00 2.02 -8.09
N ARG A 87 -8.12 1.77 -9.07
CA ARG A 87 -8.51 1.40 -10.44
C ARG A 87 -8.84 -0.09 -10.60
N TRP A 88 -8.49 -0.92 -9.63
CA TRP A 88 -8.62 -2.37 -9.76
C TRP A 88 -10.06 -2.84 -10.04
N PRO A 89 -11.10 -2.32 -9.35
CA PRO A 89 -12.47 -2.74 -9.62
C PRO A 89 -13.01 -2.31 -10.98
N THR A 90 -12.42 -1.26 -11.58
CA THR A 90 -12.84 -0.66 -12.85
C THR A 90 -12.09 -1.20 -14.07
N LEU A 91 -11.14 -2.11 -13.86
CA LEU A 91 -10.52 -2.85 -14.96
C LEU A 91 -11.55 -3.65 -15.76
N ASN A 92 -11.15 -4.16 -16.92
CA ASN A 92 -12.02 -4.97 -17.79
C ASN A 92 -12.26 -6.38 -17.20
N TRP A 93 -13.04 -6.44 -16.13
CA TRP A 93 -13.55 -7.68 -15.52
C TRP A 93 -14.55 -8.31 -16.49
N LYS A 94 -14.25 -9.51 -16.95
CA LYS A 94 -15.12 -10.26 -17.85
C LYS A 94 -16.09 -11.11 -17.04
N ARG A 95 -17.25 -11.40 -17.61
CA ARG A 95 -18.21 -12.35 -17.05
C ARG A 95 -18.04 -13.70 -17.74
N SER A 96 -17.89 -14.76 -16.95
CA SER A 96 -17.87 -16.14 -17.43
C SER A 96 -19.29 -16.64 -17.73
N TYR A 97 -19.41 -17.75 -18.46
CA TYR A 97 -20.70 -18.41 -18.71
C TYR A 97 -21.45 -18.76 -17.40
N LYS A 98 -20.71 -19.13 -16.34
CA LYS A 98 -21.26 -19.42 -15.00
C LYS A 98 -21.64 -18.14 -14.21
N GLY A 99 -21.60 -16.97 -14.83
CA GLY A 99 -21.92 -15.70 -14.19
C GLY A 99 -20.81 -15.09 -13.33
N ASN A 100 -19.71 -15.80 -13.08
CA ASN A 100 -18.58 -15.30 -12.28
C ASN A 100 -17.85 -14.15 -12.99
N LEU A 101 -17.41 -13.15 -12.23
CA LEU A 101 -16.52 -12.12 -12.72
C LEU A 101 -15.07 -12.63 -12.67
N PHE A 102 -14.28 -12.35 -13.70
CA PHE A 102 -12.88 -12.73 -13.71
C PHE A 102 -11.98 -11.70 -14.37
N LEU A 103 -10.73 -11.67 -13.94
CA LEU A 103 -9.68 -10.82 -14.46
C LEU A 103 -8.41 -11.64 -14.64
N LYS A 104 -7.77 -11.52 -15.81
CA LYS A 104 -6.40 -12.03 -16.03
C LYS A 104 -5.44 -10.87 -15.98
N LYS A 105 -4.47 -10.90 -15.06
CA LYS A 105 -3.50 -9.81 -14.89
C LYS A 105 -2.21 -10.31 -14.26
N GLN A 106 -1.07 -9.90 -14.80
CA GLN A 106 0.27 -10.20 -14.25
C GLN A 106 0.48 -11.69 -13.94
N GLY A 107 0.15 -12.57 -14.90
CA GLY A 107 0.31 -14.01 -14.72
C GLY A 107 -0.71 -14.65 -13.78
N MET A 108 -1.71 -13.91 -13.28
CA MET A 108 -2.75 -14.42 -12.39
C MET A 108 -4.11 -14.46 -13.07
N VAL A 109 -4.92 -15.45 -12.70
CA VAL A 109 -6.37 -15.47 -12.93
C VAL A 109 -7.05 -15.21 -11.60
N ILE A 110 -7.88 -14.18 -11.55
CA ILE A 110 -8.65 -13.78 -10.38
C ILE A 110 -10.12 -13.99 -10.70
N VAL A 111 -10.87 -14.59 -9.78
CA VAL A 111 -12.31 -14.83 -9.89
C VAL A 111 -13.02 -14.25 -8.68
N VAL A 112 -14.09 -13.49 -8.95
CA VAL A 112 -15.04 -12.98 -7.97
C VAL A 112 -16.40 -13.59 -8.28
N ARG A 113 -17.02 -14.24 -7.29
CA ARG A 113 -18.30 -14.95 -7.46
C ARG A 113 -19.25 -14.73 -6.28
N PRO A 114 -20.57 -14.80 -6.51
CA PRO A 114 -21.53 -14.84 -5.42
C PRO A 114 -21.39 -16.13 -4.61
N SER A 115 -21.70 -16.05 -3.31
CA SER A 115 -21.69 -17.17 -2.37
C SER A 115 -22.61 -16.84 -1.19
N GLY A 116 -23.77 -17.50 -1.08
CA GLY A 116 -24.68 -17.33 0.06
C GLY A 116 -25.15 -15.88 0.29
N GLY A 117 -25.44 -15.13 -0.78
CA GLY A 117 -25.83 -13.71 -0.69
C GLY A 117 -24.68 -12.72 -0.47
N LYS A 118 -23.45 -13.22 -0.36
CA LYS A 118 -22.21 -12.41 -0.30
C LYS A 118 -21.35 -12.65 -1.54
N TRP A 119 -20.19 -12.00 -1.59
CA TRP A 119 -19.19 -12.16 -2.64
C TRP A 119 -17.87 -12.68 -2.06
N VAL A 120 -17.24 -13.58 -2.80
CA VAL A 120 -15.92 -14.13 -2.46
C VAL A 120 -14.98 -14.00 -3.64
N ALA A 121 -13.69 -13.82 -3.33
CA ALA A 121 -12.64 -13.78 -4.32
C ALA A 121 -11.69 -14.98 -4.17
N SER A 122 -11.12 -15.40 -5.28
CA SER A 122 -10.08 -16.42 -5.33
C SER A 122 -9.14 -16.14 -6.49
N TYR A 123 -7.90 -16.61 -6.40
CA TYR A 123 -6.94 -16.45 -7.48
C TYR A 123 -6.06 -17.68 -7.63
N LYS A 124 -5.43 -17.81 -8.80
CA LYS A 124 -4.39 -18.78 -9.07
C LYS A 124 -3.42 -18.26 -10.14
N PRO A 125 -2.19 -18.80 -10.23
CA PRO A 125 -1.34 -18.60 -11.40
C PRO A 125 -2.06 -19.01 -12.69
N ALA A 126 -1.81 -18.29 -13.78
CA ALA A 126 -2.47 -18.51 -15.07
C ALA A 126 -1.99 -19.77 -15.79
N ASP A 127 -0.77 -20.21 -15.49
CA ASP A 127 -0.14 -21.45 -15.93
C ASP A 127 -0.46 -22.66 -15.03
N ASP A 128 -1.11 -22.44 -13.88
CA ASP A 128 -1.54 -23.54 -13.02
C ASP A 128 -2.70 -24.33 -13.64
N ASN A 129 -2.32 -25.46 -14.25
CA ASN A 129 -3.22 -26.45 -14.81
C ASN A 129 -3.76 -27.45 -13.76
N GLN A 130 -3.21 -27.46 -12.54
CA GLN A 130 -3.67 -28.32 -11.46
C GLN A 130 -4.95 -27.78 -10.81
N GLY A 131 -5.24 -26.49 -11.00
CA GLY A 131 -6.51 -25.88 -10.63
C GLY A 131 -6.62 -25.54 -9.14
N ILE A 132 -5.49 -25.31 -8.46
CA ILE A 132 -5.48 -25.00 -7.04
C ILE A 132 -5.78 -23.50 -6.87
N TRP A 133 -6.99 -23.21 -6.39
CA TRP A 133 -7.41 -21.85 -6.10
C TRP A 133 -7.03 -21.44 -4.68
N THR A 134 -6.35 -20.30 -4.55
CA THR A 134 -6.17 -19.64 -3.26
C THR A 134 -7.39 -18.77 -2.99
N SER A 135 -8.10 -19.07 -1.90
CA SER A 135 -9.23 -18.27 -1.42
C SER A 135 -8.73 -16.97 -0.79
N VAL A 136 -9.33 -15.85 -1.19
CA VAL A 136 -9.15 -14.56 -0.50
C VAL A 136 -9.99 -14.59 0.77
N LYS A 137 -9.41 -14.17 1.89
CA LYS A 137 -10.09 -14.14 3.19
C LYS A 137 -11.23 -13.10 3.17
N GLY A 138 -12.41 -13.51 3.64
CA GLY A 138 -13.55 -12.62 3.87
C GLY A 138 -14.78 -12.94 3.01
N LEU A 139 -15.93 -12.45 3.48
CA LEU A 139 -17.18 -12.40 2.74
C LEU A 139 -17.52 -10.92 2.55
N HIS A 140 -17.89 -10.52 1.34
CA HIS A 140 -18.08 -9.12 0.96
C HIS A 140 -19.52 -8.85 0.55
N ASP A 141 -20.00 -7.62 0.77
CA ASP A 141 -21.37 -7.26 0.46
C ASP A 141 -21.55 -6.95 -1.03
N THR A 142 -20.49 -6.42 -1.65
CA THR A 142 -20.48 -6.04 -3.05
C THR A 142 -19.39 -6.78 -3.85
N PRO A 143 -19.57 -6.95 -5.18
CA PRO A 143 -18.50 -7.48 -6.02
C PRO A 143 -17.28 -6.54 -6.03
N GLU A 144 -17.47 -5.22 -5.91
CA GLU A 144 -16.41 -4.22 -5.85
C GLU A 144 -15.49 -4.42 -4.64
N GLU A 145 -16.05 -4.68 -3.46
CA GLU A 145 -15.29 -5.03 -2.26
C GLU A 145 -14.49 -6.32 -2.44
N ALA A 146 -15.10 -7.37 -3.01
CA ALA A 146 -14.38 -8.61 -3.29
C ALA A 146 -13.26 -8.43 -4.32
N LYS A 147 -13.47 -7.58 -5.34
CA LYS A 147 -12.40 -7.19 -6.28
C LYS A 147 -11.27 -6.48 -5.52
N LEU A 148 -11.56 -5.50 -4.66
CA LEU A 148 -10.53 -4.81 -3.87
C LEU A 148 -9.78 -5.76 -2.94
N ALA A 149 -10.49 -6.66 -2.25
CA ALA A 149 -9.87 -7.67 -1.38
C ALA A 149 -8.91 -8.59 -2.15
N SER A 150 -9.25 -8.93 -3.41
CA SER A 150 -8.34 -9.70 -4.27
C SER A 150 -7.04 -8.95 -4.60
N PHE A 151 -7.12 -7.62 -4.79
CA PHE A 151 -5.93 -6.80 -5.01
C PHE A 151 -5.06 -6.75 -3.76
N ASP A 152 -5.67 -6.53 -2.60
CA ASP A 152 -4.97 -6.44 -1.32
C ASP A 152 -4.27 -7.77 -0.98
N ALA A 153 -4.91 -8.91 -1.25
CA ALA A 153 -4.33 -10.22 -1.04
C ALA A 153 -3.09 -10.50 -1.93
N LEU A 154 -3.13 -10.05 -3.18
CA LEU A 154 -2.07 -10.26 -4.18
C LEU A 154 -0.91 -9.27 -4.06
N TYR A 155 -1.22 -8.01 -3.75
CA TYR A 155 -0.27 -6.91 -3.92
C TYR A 155 -0.05 -6.08 -2.65
N SER A 156 -0.44 -6.55 -1.45
CA SER A 156 -0.22 -5.82 -0.20
C SER A 156 1.20 -5.23 -0.12
N PRO A 157 1.37 -3.94 0.26
CA PRO A 157 2.69 -3.31 0.33
C PRO A 157 3.65 -4.09 1.21
N SER A 158 3.19 -4.68 2.32
CA SER A 158 4.03 -5.48 3.22
C SER A 158 4.65 -6.72 2.57
N LYS A 159 4.06 -7.25 1.49
CA LYS A 159 4.60 -8.39 0.73
C LYS A 159 5.66 -7.99 -0.30
N THR A 160 5.72 -6.72 -0.71
CA THR A 160 6.60 -6.28 -1.80
C THR A 160 7.98 -5.78 -1.36
N TRP A 161 8.22 -5.69 -0.05
CA TRP A 161 9.46 -5.10 0.50
C TRP A 161 10.38 -6.11 1.19
N SER A 162 10.03 -7.39 1.15
CA SER A 162 10.84 -8.49 1.70
C SER A 162 11.85 -9.07 0.70
N ASP A 163 11.87 -8.59 -0.56
CA ASP A 163 12.62 -9.21 -1.66
C ASP A 163 13.75 -8.34 -2.25
N HIS A 164 14.31 -7.38 -1.51
CA HIS A 164 15.54 -6.68 -1.91
C HIS A 164 16.46 -6.42 -0.72
#